data_AF-A0A3D8YBR2-F1
#
_entry.id   AF-A0A3D8YBR2-F1
#
_cell.length_a   1.000
_cell.length_b   1.000
_cell.length_c   1.000
_cell.angle_alpha   90.00
_cell.angle_beta   90.00
_cell.angle_gamma   90.00
#
_symmetry.space_group_name_H-M   'P 1'
#
loop_
_entity.id
_entity.type
_entity.pdbx_description
1 polymer ?
#
loop_
_entity_poly.entity_id
_entity_poly.type
_entity_poly.pdbx_seq_one_letter_code
_entity_poly.pdbx_strand_id
1 'polypeptide(L)'
;MKWFGAFGIACMISLSAQGQPCALLTQTFAIADTIKKDSKELYVFRFSDRQLNEISVVPGLEKAVAGIKKLQKTLDEDHTSLKEGNLWQLDVKLAERQLAELRKECPETKFLVFEREVSYYRKKYKAKAIPE
;
A
#
# COMPACT_ATOMS: atom_id res chain seq x y z
N MET A 1 16.32 26.31 -52.04
CA MET A 1 14.95 26.81 -51.78
C MET A 1 13.93 25.85 -52.41
N LYS A 2 13.23 25.05 -51.60
CA LYS A 2 11.77 24.86 -51.64
C LYS A 2 11.38 23.82 -50.60
N TRP A 3 10.53 24.30 -49.70
CA TRP A 3 9.85 23.58 -48.63
C TRP A 3 8.66 22.78 -49.18
N PHE A 4 8.13 21.95 -48.27
CA PHE A 4 6.81 21.32 -48.21
C PHE A 4 6.66 19.89 -48.75
N GLY A 5 6.36 19.02 -47.79
CA GLY A 5 5.87 17.66 -47.94
C GLY A 5 5.62 17.09 -46.55
N ALA A 6 4.83 17.81 -45.75
CA ALA A 6 4.37 17.37 -44.44
C ALA A 6 3.09 16.53 -44.58
N PHE A 7 2.78 15.84 -43.48
CA PHE A 7 1.51 15.22 -43.11
C PHE A 7 1.25 13.80 -43.59
N GLY A 8 1.20 12.90 -42.60
CA GLY A 8 0.17 11.88 -42.62
C GLY A 8 0.55 10.49 -42.14
N ILE A 9 1.61 10.30 -41.35
CA ILE A 9 1.64 9.10 -40.49
C ILE A 9 0.82 9.44 -39.26
N ALA A 10 -0.49 9.27 -39.45
CA ALA A 10 -1.46 9.12 -38.38
C ALA A 10 -0.91 8.07 -37.41
N CYS A 11 -0.41 8.54 -36.28
CA CYS A 11 0.04 7.71 -35.19
C CYS A 11 -1.20 7.07 -34.57
N MET A 12 -1.68 5.99 -35.18
CA MET A 12 -2.54 5.02 -34.52
C MET A 12 -1.72 4.33 -33.45
N ILE A 13 -1.67 4.94 -32.27
CA ILE A 13 -1.41 4.23 -31.02
C ILE A 13 -2.63 4.45 -30.14
N SER A 14 -3.68 3.69 -30.46
CA SER A 14 -4.68 3.32 -29.47
C SER A 14 -4.05 2.29 -28.54
N LEU A 15 -3.48 2.75 -27.43
CA LEU A 15 -3.24 1.94 -26.23
C LEU A 15 -3.66 2.75 -25.02
N SER A 16 -4.88 2.47 -24.54
CA SER A 16 -5.29 2.54 -23.14
C SER A 16 -4.38 3.32 -22.18
N ALA A 17 -4.62 4.62 -22.01
CA ALA A 17 -4.19 5.37 -20.82
C ALA A 17 -5.06 5.01 -19.59
N GLN A 18 -5.27 3.70 -19.36
CA GLN A 18 -6.01 3.13 -18.21
C GLN A 18 -5.08 2.56 -17.11
N GLY A 19 -3.76 2.65 -17.28
CA GLY A 19 -2.77 2.43 -16.22
C GLY A 19 -1.80 3.60 -16.25
N GLN A 20 -1.44 4.28 -15.18
CA GLN A 20 -1.17 3.77 -13.84
C GLN A 20 -1.40 4.89 -12.83
N PRO A 21 -2.63 5.12 -12.35
CA PRO A 21 -2.85 6.08 -11.26
C PRO A 21 -2.00 5.71 -10.04
N CYS A 22 -1.67 4.43 -9.85
CA CYS A 22 -0.84 3.95 -8.75
C CYS A 22 0.67 4.07 -8.96
N ALA A 23 1.18 4.73 -10.00
CA ALA A 23 2.62 4.94 -10.17
C ALA A 23 3.24 5.66 -8.96
N LEU A 24 2.55 6.68 -8.43
CA LEU A 24 2.98 7.42 -7.24
C LEU A 24 3.08 6.52 -6.00
N LEU A 25 2.04 5.70 -5.77
CA LEU A 25 2.02 4.74 -4.66
C LEU A 25 3.10 3.68 -4.86
N THR A 26 3.28 3.17 -6.07
CA THR A 26 4.30 2.17 -6.41
C THR A 26 5.70 2.67 -6.07
N GLN A 27 6.04 3.89 -6.47
CA GLN A 27 7.34 4.48 -6.16
C GLN A 27 7.53 4.69 -4.65
N THR A 28 6.50 5.21 -3.98
CA THR A 28 6.56 5.46 -2.54
C THR A 28 6.74 4.16 -1.75
N PHE A 29 5.95 3.14 -2.07
CA PHE A 29 6.07 1.82 -1.45
C PHE A 29 7.36 1.10 -1.85
N ALA A 30 7.88 1.28 -3.06
CA ALA A 30 9.18 0.71 -3.43
C ALA A 30 10.30 1.21 -2.51
N ILE A 31 10.28 2.50 -2.13
CA ILE A 31 11.22 3.05 -1.15
C ILE A 31 10.94 2.47 0.24
N ALA A 32 9.70 2.58 0.73
CA ALA A 32 9.33 2.09 2.07
C ALA A 32 9.62 0.58 2.25
N ASP A 33 9.45 -0.21 1.19
CA ASP A 33 9.67 -1.65 1.16
C ASP A 33 11.15 -2.02 1.35
N THR A 34 12.08 -1.09 1.07
CA THR A 34 13.53 -1.29 1.26
C THR A 34 14.01 -0.93 2.67
N ILE A 35 13.27 -0.07 3.39
CA ILE A 35 13.68 0.42 4.70
C ILE A 35 13.66 -0.74 5.71
N LYS A 36 14.80 -0.93 6.40
CA LYS A 36 14.98 -1.94 7.46
C LYS A 36 14.62 -3.37 7.04
N LYS A 37 14.59 -3.67 5.73
CA LYS A 37 14.18 -4.97 5.17
C LYS A 37 14.99 -6.14 5.74
N ASP A 38 16.30 -5.94 5.95
CA ASP A 38 17.22 -6.97 6.45
C ASP A 38 17.46 -6.87 7.98
N SER A 39 16.72 -5.98 8.65
CA SER A 39 16.81 -5.83 10.10
C SER A 39 15.88 -6.82 10.80
N LYS A 40 16.20 -7.17 12.05
CA LYS A 40 15.27 -7.90 12.95
C LYS A 40 14.18 -7.01 13.54
N GLU A 41 14.20 -5.71 13.26
CA GLU A 41 13.27 -4.74 13.81
C GLU A 41 12.06 -4.55 12.89
N LEU A 42 10.88 -4.39 13.49
CA LEU A 42 9.71 -3.95 12.76
C LEU A 42 9.88 -2.48 12.36
N TYR A 43 9.70 -2.18 11.07
CA TYR A 43 9.50 -0.82 10.59
C TYR A 43 8.01 -0.55 10.37
N VAL A 44 7.46 0.40 11.12
CA VAL A 44 6.07 0.86 11.00
C VAL A 44 6.04 2.04 10.05
N PHE A 45 5.46 1.84 8.87
CA PHE A 45 5.29 2.88 7.86
C PHE A 45 3.88 3.43 7.89
N ARG A 46 3.73 4.76 7.89
CA ARG A 46 2.43 5.44 7.80
C ARG A 46 2.56 6.66 6.91
N PHE A 47 1.58 6.86 6.04
CA PHE A 47 1.28 8.17 5.52
C PHE A 47 0.54 8.98 6.58
N SER A 48 0.88 10.26 6.70
CA SER A 48 0.02 11.22 7.39
C SER A 48 -1.30 11.41 6.66
N ASP A 49 -2.34 11.80 7.39
CA ASP A 49 -3.65 12.13 6.79
C ASP A 49 -3.54 13.23 5.72
N ARG A 50 -2.65 14.20 5.94
CA ARG A 50 -2.37 15.25 4.96
C ARG A 50 -1.83 14.66 3.65
N GLN A 51 -0.82 13.79 3.72
CA GLN A 51 -0.27 13.13 2.53
C GLN A 51 -1.35 12.32 1.81
N LEU A 52 -2.19 11.59 2.54
CA LEU A 52 -3.27 10.81 1.92
C LEU A 52 -4.33 11.70 1.28
N ASN A 53 -4.68 12.84 1.90
CA ASN A 53 -5.60 13.81 1.31
C ASN A 53 -5.01 14.44 0.03
N GLU A 54 -3.73 14.77 0.03
CA GLU A 54 -3.02 15.27 -1.15
C GLU A 54 -2.94 14.22 -2.27
N ILE A 55 -2.80 12.93 -1.96
CA ILE A 55 -2.83 11.85 -2.95
C ILE A 55 -4.25 11.62 -3.48
N SER A 56 -5.28 11.79 -2.65
CA SER A 56 -6.67 11.49 -3.02
C SER A 56 -7.25 12.35 -4.14
N VAL A 57 -6.63 13.50 -4.43
CA VAL A 57 -7.04 14.39 -5.53
C VAL A 57 -6.56 13.89 -6.90
N VAL A 58 -5.66 12.90 -6.93
CA VAL A 58 -5.18 12.27 -8.17
C VAL A 58 -6.26 11.33 -8.69
N PRO A 59 -6.80 11.55 -9.90
CA PRO A 59 -7.88 10.73 -10.44
C PRO A 59 -7.50 9.25 -10.50
N GLY A 60 -8.37 8.38 -9.97
CA GLY A 60 -8.19 6.93 -9.96
C GLY A 60 -7.46 6.39 -8.73
N LEU A 61 -7.07 7.25 -7.77
CA LEU A 61 -6.47 6.82 -6.49
C LEU A 61 -7.43 6.87 -5.31
N GLU A 62 -8.66 7.32 -5.48
CA GLU A 62 -9.61 7.58 -4.40
C GLU A 62 -9.87 6.31 -3.56
N LYS A 63 -10.10 5.18 -4.23
CA LYS A 63 -10.31 3.88 -3.57
C LYS A 63 -9.05 3.35 -2.90
N ALA A 64 -7.91 3.45 -3.58
CA ALA A 64 -6.63 3.01 -3.02
C ALA A 64 -6.26 3.81 -1.77
N VAL A 65 -6.43 5.13 -1.79
CA VAL A 65 -6.20 5.99 -0.63
C VAL A 65 -7.17 5.66 0.52
N ALA A 66 -8.45 5.46 0.23
CA ALA A 66 -9.41 5.03 1.25
C ALA A 66 -9.02 3.67 1.86
N GLY A 67 -8.56 2.74 1.04
CA GLY A 67 -8.02 1.44 1.47
C GLY A 67 -6.78 1.57 2.35
N ILE A 68 -5.83 2.44 1.98
CA ILE A 68 -4.63 2.73 2.78
C ILE A 68 -5.01 3.32 4.12
N LYS A 69 -5.92 4.32 4.16
CA LYS A 69 -6.41 4.91 5.43
C LYS A 69 -6.98 3.83 6.36
N LYS A 70 -7.84 2.97 5.82
CA LYS A 70 -8.47 1.89 6.57
C LYS A 70 -7.44 0.90 7.12
N LEU A 71 -6.50 0.47 6.28
CA LEU A 71 -5.42 -0.44 6.67
C LEU A 71 -4.50 0.17 7.73
N GLN A 72 -4.08 1.43 7.57
CA GLN A 72 -3.26 2.11 8.58
C GLN A 72 -3.96 2.16 9.94
N LYS A 73 -5.27 2.45 9.96
CA LYS A 73 -6.04 2.45 11.21
C LYS A 73 -6.04 1.07 11.88
N THR A 74 -6.30 0.01 11.13
CA THR A 74 -6.26 -1.36 11.67
C THR A 74 -4.85 -1.72 12.18
N LEU A 75 -3.80 -1.34 11.45
CA LEU A 75 -2.42 -1.59 11.88
C LEU A 75 -2.02 -0.75 13.11
N ASP A 76 -2.58 0.46 13.29
CA ASP A 76 -2.37 1.29 14.47
C ASP A 76 -3.06 0.71 15.71
N GLU A 77 -4.26 0.15 15.54
CA GLU A 77 -4.97 -0.59 16.58
C GLU A 77 -4.18 -1.84 16.99
N ASP A 78 -3.68 -2.63 16.04
CA ASP A 78 -2.79 -3.78 16.30
C ASP A 78 -1.49 -3.34 17.01
N HIS A 79 -0.87 -2.25 16.55
CA HIS A 79 0.36 -1.73 17.15
C HIS A 79 0.14 -1.28 18.61
N THR A 80 -0.99 -0.62 18.87
CA THR A 80 -1.39 -0.17 20.21
C THR A 80 -1.65 -1.36 21.12
N SER A 81 -2.44 -2.33 20.65
CA SER A 81 -2.68 -3.61 21.32
C SER A 81 -1.37 -4.33 21.71
N LEU A 82 -0.41 -4.39 20.78
CA LEU A 82 0.89 -4.99 21.04
C LEU A 82 1.65 -4.24 22.14
N LYS A 83 1.67 -2.90 22.08
CA LYS A 83 2.38 -2.05 23.06
C LYS A 83 1.78 -2.14 24.46
N GLU A 84 0.46 -2.18 24.56
CA GLU A 84 -0.24 -2.31 25.84
C GLU A 84 -0.16 -3.72 26.42
N GLY A 85 0.38 -4.68 25.67
CA GLY A 85 0.40 -6.10 26.06
C GLY A 85 -0.98 -6.77 25.99
N ASN A 86 -2.02 -5.99 25.68
CA ASN A 86 -3.38 -6.39 25.39
C ASN A 86 -3.41 -7.04 24.01
N LEU A 87 -2.89 -8.26 23.90
CA LEU A 87 -2.80 -9.02 22.66
C LEU A 87 -4.15 -9.54 22.14
N TRP A 88 -5.14 -8.67 22.15
CA TRP A 88 -6.37 -8.86 21.44
C TRP A 88 -6.01 -9.02 19.97
N GLN A 89 -6.37 -10.16 19.39
CA GLN A 89 -6.39 -10.30 17.95
C GLN A 89 -7.46 -9.32 17.45
N LEU A 90 -7.12 -8.07 17.20
CA LEU A 90 -8.05 -7.07 16.66
C LEU A 90 -8.37 -7.32 15.18
N ASP A 91 -8.26 -8.59 14.77
CA ASP A 91 -8.57 -9.16 13.48
C ASP A 91 -7.40 -9.05 12.48
N VAL A 92 -6.32 -9.83 12.70
CA VAL A 92 -5.26 -10.03 11.69
C VAL A 92 -5.86 -10.40 10.32
N LYS A 93 -6.99 -11.12 10.29
CA LYS A 93 -7.69 -11.46 9.05
C LYS A 93 -8.29 -10.21 8.39
N LEU A 94 -8.72 -9.22 9.17
CA LEU A 94 -9.15 -7.92 8.66
C LEU A 94 -8.00 -7.18 7.97
N ALA A 95 -6.82 -7.09 8.60
CA ALA A 95 -5.65 -6.45 7.98
C ALA A 95 -5.20 -7.19 6.72
N GLU A 96 -5.14 -8.53 6.75
CA GLU A 96 -4.84 -9.37 5.57
C GLU A 96 -5.86 -9.14 4.44
N ARG A 97 -7.16 -9.11 4.76
CA ARG A 97 -8.24 -8.84 3.79
C ARG A 97 -8.13 -7.45 3.18
N GLN A 98 -7.93 -6.42 3.99
CA GLN A 98 -7.79 -5.04 3.53
C GLN A 98 -6.54 -4.86 2.64
N LEU A 99 -5.43 -5.52 2.99
CA LEU A 99 -4.23 -5.53 2.15
C LEU A 99 -4.49 -6.24 0.81
N ALA A 100 -5.25 -7.34 0.81
CA ALA A 100 -5.62 -8.03 -0.42
C ALA A 100 -6.58 -7.21 -1.30
N GLU A 101 -7.51 -6.46 -0.72
CA GLU A 101 -8.36 -5.49 -1.43
C GLU A 101 -7.50 -4.38 -2.04
N LEU A 102 -6.56 -3.81 -1.28
CA LEU A 102 -5.67 -2.75 -1.75
C LEU A 102 -4.80 -3.19 -2.94
N ARG A 103 -4.35 -4.45 -2.96
CA ARG A 103 -3.63 -5.05 -4.09
C ARG A 103 -4.47 -5.19 -5.36
N LYS A 104 -5.79 -5.29 -5.24
CA LYS A 104 -6.67 -5.30 -6.41
C LYS A 104 -6.84 -3.90 -7.00
N GLU A 105 -6.83 -2.87 -6.15
CA GLU A 105 -6.94 -1.48 -6.58
C GLU A 105 -5.61 -0.99 -7.23
N CYS A 106 -4.46 -1.44 -6.72
CA CYS A 106 -3.14 -1.10 -7.26
C CYS A 106 -2.28 -2.37 -7.47
N PRO A 107 -2.53 -3.17 -8.52
CA PRO A 107 -1.88 -4.46 -8.74
C PRO A 107 -0.37 -4.38 -8.98
N GLU A 108 0.14 -3.25 -9.46
CA GLU A 108 1.56 -3.00 -9.67
C GLU A 108 2.34 -2.68 -8.38
N THR A 109 1.64 -2.30 -7.31
CA THR A 109 2.25 -1.94 -6.02
C THR A 109 2.35 -3.17 -5.12
N LYS A 110 3.54 -3.46 -4.58
CA LYS A 110 3.77 -4.69 -3.79
C LYS A 110 3.28 -4.61 -2.35
N PHE A 111 3.32 -3.41 -1.74
CA PHE A 111 2.94 -3.16 -0.35
C PHE A 111 3.68 -4.06 0.67
N LEU A 112 4.97 -4.36 0.44
CA LEU A 112 5.69 -5.32 1.29
C LEU A 112 5.89 -4.83 2.72
N VAL A 113 6.02 -3.52 2.94
CA VAL A 113 6.16 -2.94 4.27
C VAL A 113 4.93 -3.23 5.14
N PHE A 114 3.72 -3.14 4.57
CA PHE A 114 2.49 -3.53 5.24
C PHE A 114 2.37 -5.04 5.40
N GLU A 115 2.74 -5.83 4.39
CA GLU A 115 2.75 -7.29 4.49
C GLU A 115 3.66 -7.78 5.63
N ARG A 116 4.84 -7.18 5.77
CA ARG A 116 5.78 -7.48 6.85
C ARG A 116 5.22 -7.10 8.22
N GLU A 117 4.58 -5.95 8.33
CA GLU A 117 3.93 -5.51 9.57
C GLU A 117 2.81 -6.46 10.00
N VAL A 118 1.89 -6.79 9.08
CA VAL A 118 0.82 -7.78 9.31
C VAL A 118 1.41 -9.13 9.75
N SER A 119 2.45 -9.59 9.04
CA SER A 119 3.14 -10.84 9.37
C SER A 119 3.81 -10.82 10.75
N TYR A 120 4.35 -9.67 11.15
CA TYR A 120 4.96 -9.48 12.45
C TYR A 120 3.91 -9.58 13.57
N TYR A 121 2.81 -8.86 13.46
CA TYR A 121 1.71 -8.93 14.43
C TYR A 121 1.13 -10.34 14.52
N ARG A 122 0.88 -10.99 13.37
CA ARG A 122 0.42 -12.38 13.32
C ARG A 122 1.32 -13.34 14.12
N LYS A 123 2.64 -13.23 13.97
CA LYS A 123 3.60 -14.06 14.72
C LYS A 123 3.55 -13.77 16.22
N LYS A 124 3.46 -12.49 16.61
CA LYS A 124 3.41 -12.07 18.02
C LYS A 124 2.13 -12.51 18.71
N TYR A 125 0.98 -12.41 18.04
CA TYR A 125 -0.30 -12.86 18.58
C TYR A 125 -0.40 -14.38 18.69
N LYS A 126 0.13 -15.13 17.70
CA LYS A 126 0.19 -16.60 17.78
C LYS A 126 1.10 -17.10 18.91
N ALA A 127 2.22 -16.43 19.17
CA ALA A 127 3.17 -16.84 20.21
C ALA A 127 2.63 -16.70 21.65
N LYS A 128 1.55 -15.94 21.86
CA LYS A 128 0.89 -15.80 23.17
C LYS A 128 -0.48 -16.50 23.25
N ALA A 129 -0.97 -17.11 22.17
CA ALA A 129 -2.04 -18.08 22.30
C ALA A 129 -1.47 -19.26 23.09
N ILE A 130 -1.85 -19.36 24.36
CA ILE A 130 -1.40 -20.37 25.33
C ILE A 130 -1.62 -21.78 24.76
N PRO A 131 -0.73 -22.75 25.01
CA PRO A 131 -0.86 -24.13 24.52
C PRO A 131 -2.14 -24.76 25.06
N GLU A 132 -2.79 -25.60 24.25
CA GLU A 132 -3.85 -26.51 24.71
C GLU A 132 -3.41 -27.37 25.90
#